data_AF-E2IGZ8-F1
#
_entry.id   AF-E2IGZ8-F1
#
_cell.length_a   1.000
_cell.length_b   1.000
_cell.length_c   1.000
_cell.angle_alpha   90.00
_cell.angle_beta   90.00
_cell.angle_gamma   90.00
#
_symmetry.space_group_name_H-M   'P 1'
#
loop_
_entity.id
_entity.type
_entity.pdbx_description
1 polymer ?
#
loop_
_entity_poly.entity_id
_entity_poly.type
_entity_poly.pdbx_seq_one_letter_code
_entity_poly.pdbx_strand_id
1 'polypeptide(L)'
;MNPLISAAPVIAAGLAVGLASIGPGVGQGTAAGQAVEGIARQPEAEGKIRGTSLSSSAFMEALTIYGLVVAPAPLFANPSVQPVFIGNKR
;
A
#
# COMPACT_ATOMS: atom_id res chain seq x y z
N MET A 1 -20.83 -22.51 -9.91
CA MET A 1 -20.33 -21.45 -8.99
C MET A 1 -21.10 -20.18 -9.29
N ASN A 2 -21.61 -19.47 -8.28
CA ASN A 2 -22.27 -18.19 -8.53
C ASN A 2 -21.20 -17.15 -8.95
N PRO A 3 -21.22 -16.61 -10.17
CA PRO A 3 -20.18 -15.70 -10.65
C PRO A 3 -20.02 -14.46 -9.77
N LEU A 4 -21.08 -14.05 -9.06
CA LEU A 4 -21.05 -12.93 -8.12
C LEU A 4 -20.11 -13.20 -6.93
N ILE A 5 -20.08 -14.43 -6.43
CA ILE A 5 -19.24 -14.82 -5.29
C ILE A 5 -17.76 -14.85 -5.68
N SER A 6 -17.45 -15.15 -6.95
CA SER A 6 -16.08 -15.12 -7.46
C SER A 6 -15.62 -13.70 -7.85
N ALA A 7 -16.53 -12.85 -8.35
CA ALA A 7 -16.19 -11.50 -8.80
C ALA A 7 -16.12 -10.46 -7.67
N ALA A 8 -17.02 -10.53 -6.67
CA ALA A 8 -17.09 -9.53 -5.61
C ALA A 8 -15.79 -9.38 -4.79
N PRO A 9 -15.09 -10.46 -4.39
CA PRO A 9 -13.83 -10.36 -3.64
C PRO A 9 -12.71 -9.70 -4.45
N VAL A 10 -12.65 -9.95 -5.77
CA VAL A 10 -11.62 -9.36 -6.66
C VAL A 10 -11.78 -7.85 -6.74
N ILE A 11 -13.02 -7.39 -6.93
CA ILE A 11 -13.34 -5.96 -6.97
C ILE A 11 -13.09 -5.32 -5.60
N ALA A 12 -13.52 -5.97 -4.51
CA ALA A 12 -13.31 -5.48 -3.16
C ALA A 12 -11.82 -5.37 -2.80
N ALA A 13 -11.00 -6.35 -3.18
CA ALA A 13 -9.55 -6.31 -2.96
C ALA A 13 -8.88 -5.18 -3.74
N GLY A 14 -9.23 -4.99 -5.02
CA GLY A 14 -8.69 -3.89 -5.83
C GLY A 14 -9.05 -2.52 -5.27
N LEU A 15 -10.30 -2.33 -4.83
CA LEU A 15 -10.74 -1.09 -4.19
C LEU A 15 -10.06 -0.87 -2.83
N ALA A 16 -9.93 -1.92 -2.02
CA ALA A 16 -9.28 -1.82 -0.71
C ALA A 16 -7.81 -1.43 -0.84
N VAL A 17 -7.05 -2.05 -1.75
CA VAL A 17 -5.65 -1.67 -2.02
C VAL A 17 -5.56 -0.23 -2.57
N GLY A 18 -6.42 0.12 -3.53
CA GLY A 18 -6.46 1.47 -4.10
C GLY A 18 -6.70 2.54 -3.05
N LEU A 19 -7.71 2.37 -2.20
CA LEU A 19 -8.02 3.31 -1.13
C LEU A 19 -6.95 3.34 -0.03
N ALA A 20 -6.37 2.19 0.31
CA ALA A 20 -5.29 2.10 1.29
C ALA A 20 -4.02 2.86 0.84
N SER A 21 -3.79 3.00 -0.46
CA SER A 21 -2.61 3.68 -1.01
C SER A 21 -2.71 5.22 -0.98
N ILE A 22 -3.91 5.78 -0.84
CA ILE A 22 -4.14 7.23 -0.92
C ILE A 22 -3.50 7.95 0.27
N GLY A 23 -3.74 7.48 1.49
CA GLY A 23 -3.22 8.09 2.72
C GLY A 23 -1.68 8.17 2.72
N PRO A 24 -0.97 7.05 2.51
CA PRO A 24 0.49 7.02 2.35
C PRO A 24 0.98 7.90 1.21
N GLY A 25 0.35 7.85 0.04
CA GLY A 25 0.75 8.67 -1.11
C GLY A 25 0.70 10.18 -0.83
N VAL A 26 -0.37 10.66 -0.21
CA VAL A 26 -0.51 12.08 0.17
C VAL A 26 0.46 12.44 1.30
N GLY A 27 0.55 11.59 2.33
CA GLY A 27 1.40 11.84 3.48
C GLY A 27 2.89 11.87 3.14
N GLN A 28 3.37 10.90 2.35
CA GLN A 28 4.75 10.84 1.88
C GLN A 28 5.08 11.96 0.90
N GLY A 29 4.16 12.31 -0.01
CA GLY A 29 4.36 13.43 -0.93
C GLY A 29 4.56 14.75 -0.17
N THR A 30 3.74 14.98 0.86
CA THR A 30 3.85 16.18 1.71
C THR A 30 5.15 16.17 2.53
N ALA A 31 5.48 15.04 3.16
CA ALA A 31 6.69 14.90 3.95
C ALA A 31 7.96 15.07 3.10
N ALA A 32 7.98 14.52 1.88
CA ALA A 32 9.07 14.68 0.95
C ALA A 32 9.24 16.14 0.50
N GLY A 33 8.14 16.85 0.21
CA GLY A 33 8.19 18.27 -0.11
C GLY A 33 8.79 19.12 1.02
N GLN A 34 8.35 18.86 2.26
CA GLN A 34 8.89 19.52 3.46
C GLN A 34 10.36 19.18 3.70
N ALA A 35 10.77 17.94 3.43
CA ALA A 35 12.17 17.52 3.54
C ALA A 35 13.06 18.26 2.52
N VAL A 36 12.62 18.36 1.26
CA VAL A 36 13.35 19.10 0.22
C VAL A 36 13.46 20.57 0.57
N GLU A 37 12.38 21.20 1.03
CA GLU A 37 12.39 22.60 1.47
C GLU A 37 13.31 22.81 2.68
N GLY A 38 13.30 21.89 3.64
CA GLY A 38 14.21 21.90 4.79
C GLY A 38 15.68 21.81 4.37
N ILE A 39 16.01 20.92 3.44
CA ILE A 39 17.37 20.77 2.89
C ILE A 39 17.80 22.04 2.15
N ALA A 40 16.90 22.65 1.36
CA ALA A 40 17.18 23.88 0.65
C ALA A 40 17.49 25.05 1.59
N ARG A 41 16.81 25.11 2.75
CA ARG A 41 17.04 26.14 3.78
C ARG A 41 18.29 25.88 4.63
N GLN A 42 18.62 24.61 4.87
CA GLN A 42 19.77 24.20 5.69
C GLN A 42 20.51 23.01 5.04
N PRO A 43 21.38 23.27 4.05
CA PRO A 43 22.11 22.22 3.35
C PRO A 43 23.03 21.40 4.27
N GLU A 44 23.62 22.04 5.29
CA GLU A 44 24.45 21.38 6.29
C GLU A 44 23.72 20.32 7.12
N ALA A 45 22.38 20.38 7.18
CA ALA A 45 21.54 19.42 7.90
C ALA A 45 21.00 18.29 7.00
N GLU A 46 21.39 18.23 5.72
CA GLU A 46 20.82 17.30 4.72
C GLU A 46 20.81 15.85 5.20
N GLY A 47 21.92 15.35 5.73
CA GLY A 47 22.03 13.96 6.20
C GLY A 47 21.04 13.64 7.33
N LYS A 48 20.83 14.60 8.25
CA LYS A 48 19.87 14.44 9.35
C LYS A 48 18.44 14.49 8.84
N ILE A 49 18.12 15.44 7.96
CA ILE A 49 16.77 15.57 7.38
C ILE A 49 16.40 14.33 6.57
N ARG A 50 17.30 13.82 5.72
CA ARG A 50 17.10 12.57 4.98
C ARG A 50 16.93 11.38 5.91
N GLY A 51 17.77 11.27 6.95
CA GLY A 51 17.68 10.20 7.94
C GLY A 51 16.31 10.18 8.66
N THR A 52 15.86 11.33 9.16
CA THR A 52 14.55 11.45 9.80
C THR A 52 13.41 11.18 8.81
N SER A 53 13.49 11.71 7.59
CA SER A 53 12.45 11.50 6.56
C SER A 53 12.31 10.03 6.18
N LEU A 54 13.44 9.31 6.04
CA LEU A 54 13.43 7.88 5.72
C LEU A 54 12.84 7.04 6.86
N SER A 55 13.16 7.40 8.11
CA SER A 55 12.57 6.75 9.29
C SER A 55 11.04 6.96 9.34
N SER A 56 10.57 8.20 9.15
CA SER A 56 9.14 8.51 9.08
C SER A 56 8.44 7.79 7.93
N SER A 57 9.06 7.74 6.74
CA SER A 57 8.53 7.03 5.58
C SER A 57 8.40 5.52 5.84
N ALA A 58 9.36 4.90 6.53
CA ALA A 58 9.29 3.49 6.90
C ALA A 58 8.09 3.16 7.81
N PHE A 59 7.74 4.03 8.75
CA PHE A 59 6.55 3.85 9.59
C PHE A 59 5.25 3.98 8.79
N MET A 60 5.18 4.92 7.84
CA MET A 60 4.05 5.03 6.90
C MET A 60 3.93 3.79 5.99
N GLU A 61 5.04 3.29 5.47
CA GLU A 61 5.06 2.08 4.64
C GLU A 61 4.61 0.85 5.41
N ALA A 62 4.96 0.70 6.69
CA ALA A 62 4.52 -0.45 7.49
C ALA A 62 2.99 -0.61 7.53
N LEU A 63 2.27 0.51 7.67
CA LEU A 63 0.80 0.51 7.64
C LEU A 63 0.25 0.28 6.23
N THR A 64 0.93 0.81 5.22
CA THR A 64 0.57 0.61 3.80
C THR A 64 0.67 -0.86 3.41
N ILE A 65 1.77 -1.51 3.81
CA ILE A 65 2.03 -2.92 3.55
C ILE A 65 1.01 -3.79 4.29
N TYR A 66 0.55 -3.40 5.48
CA TYR A 66 -0.55 -4.12 6.14
C TYR A 66 -1.82 -4.15 5.29
N GLY A 67 -2.19 -3.00 4.69
CA GLY A 67 -3.30 -2.93 3.74
C GLY A 67 -3.07 -3.80 2.49
N LEU A 68 -1.86 -3.77 1.93
CA LEU A 68 -1.46 -4.58 0.77
C LEU A 68 -1.50 -6.08 1.04
N VAL A 69 -1.21 -6.52 2.27
CA VAL A 69 -1.20 -7.95 2.65
C VAL A 69 -2.61 -8.44 2.99
N VAL A 70 -3.39 -7.64 3.74
CA VAL A 70 -4.71 -8.07 4.23
C VAL A 70 -5.78 -8.00 3.14
N ALA A 71 -5.75 -6.99 2.26
CA ALA A 71 -6.76 -6.81 1.21
C ALA A 71 -6.86 -7.99 0.21
N PRO A 72 -5.76 -8.59 -0.29
CA PRO A 72 -5.83 -9.75 -1.18
C PRO A 72 -5.96 -11.09 -0.43
N ALA A 73 -5.80 -11.13 0.90
CA ALA A 73 -5.87 -12.39 1.67
C ALA A 73 -7.15 -13.22 1.41
N PRO A 74 -8.36 -12.62 1.29
CA PRO A 74 -9.57 -13.37 0.97
C PRO A 74 -9.54 -14.06 -0.40
N LEU A 75 -8.76 -13.55 -1.36
CA LEU A 75 -8.62 -14.16 -2.69
C LEU A 75 -7.87 -15.49 -2.62
N PHE A 76 -6.91 -15.60 -1.70
CA PHE A 76 -6.13 -16.81 -1.47
C PHE A 76 -6.78 -17.77 -0.48
N ALA A 77 -7.55 -17.25 0.49
CA ALA A 77 -8.20 -18.06 1.52
C ALA A 77 -9.56 -18.65 1.09
N ASN A 78 -10.23 -18.08 0.07
CA ASN A 78 -11.56 -18.53 -0.35
C ASN A 78 -11.49 -19.54 -1.51
N PRO A 79 -11.89 -20.82 -1.30
CA PRO A 79 -11.89 -21.85 -2.34
C PRO A 79 -12.77 -21.53 -3.56
N SER A 80 -13.74 -20.62 -3.43
CA SER A 80 -14.61 -20.21 -4.55
C SER A 80 -13.95 -19.21 -5.50
N VAL A 81 -12.82 -18.61 -5.10
CA VAL A 81 -12.10 -17.59 -5.89
C VAL A 81 -10.79 -18.15 -6.44
N GLN A 82 -10.18 -19.13 -5.74
CA GLN A 82 -8.93 -19.78 -6.15
C GLN A 82 -8.90 -20.30 -7.60
N PRO A 83 -9.96 -20.94 -8.14
CA PRO A 83 -9.94 -21.43 -9.54
C PRO A 83 -9.82 -20.31 -10.57
N VAL A 84 -10.27 -19.11 -10.23
CA VAL A 84 -10.19 -17.91 -11.09
C VAL A 84 -8.77 -17.34 -11.07
N PHE A 85 -8.09 -17.38 -9.92
CA PHE A 85 -6.81 -16.69 -9.71
C PHE A 85 -5.59 -17.59 -9.94
N ILE A 86 -5.67 -18.85 -9.51
CA ILE A 86 -4.56 -19.82 -9.55
C ILE A 86 -4.64 -20.70 -10.81
N GLY A 87 -5.73 -20.57 -11.57
CA GLY A 87 -6.08 -21.47 -12.64
C GLY A 87 -6.58 -22.81 -12.10
N ASN A 88 -7.46 -23.47 -12.86
CA ASN A 88 -7.94 -24.80 -12.52
C ASN A 88 -6.80 -25.81 -12.71
N LYS A 89 -5.98 -26.02 -11.67
CA LYS A 89 -5.15 -27.24 -11.58
C LYS A 89 -6.09 -28.40 -11.30
N ARG A 90 -6.65 -28.95 -12.38
CA ARG A 90 -7.18 -30.31 -12.39
C ARG A 90 -6.07 -31.28 -11.99
#